data_AF-A0A023X2H4-F1
#
_entry.id   AF-A0A023X2H4-F1
#
_cell.length_a   1.000
_cell.length_b   1.000
_cell.length_c   1.000
_cell.angle_alpha   90.00
_cell.angle_beta   90.00
_cell.angle_gamma   90.00
#
_symmetry.space_group_name_H-M   'P 1'
#
loop_
_entity.id
_entity.type
_entity.pdbx_description
1 polymer ?
#
loop_
_entity_poly.entity_id
_entity_poly.type
_entity_poly.pdbx_seq_one_letter_code
_entity_poly.pdbx_strand_id
1 'polypeptide(L)'
;MHSRLRSAGGRVAALDVGDVWTGVAVSDETRTLARPVSVVGSERLLEELESLVREEGVALLVVGVPKTLSGEVGYQARRVLDTLARIEERFPQLDVVRWDERFTTRLAAGSGPGGSSGKRGRRRGKNGGTGAGVRGRVDHLAAARMLQEYLESGGTIETLQ
;
A
#
# COMPACT_ATOMS: atom_id res chain seq x y z
N MET A 1 18.96 -17.33 7.03
CA MET A 1 19.73 -16.07 6.93
C MET A 1 18.81 -15.02 6.32
N HIS A 2 18.24 -14.11 7.11
CA HIS A 2 17.41 -13.03 6.58
C HIS A 2 18.32 -11.97 5.96
N SER A 3 18.45 -11.99 4.63
CA SER A 3 19.18 -10.97 3.88
C SER A 3 18.43 -9.65 4.01
N ARG A 4 19.01 -8.67 4.73
CA ARG A 4 18.44 -7.33 4.84
C ARG A 4 18.77 -6.55 3.56
N LEU A 5 17.79 -6.28 2.72
CA LEU A 5 17.87 -5.33 1.60
C LEU A 5 17.91 -3.85 2.08
N ARG A 6 18.65 -3.57 3.16
CA ARG A 6 18.78 -2.20 3.71
C ARG A 6 19.88 -1.38 3.03
N SER A 7 20.60 -1.92 2.03
CA SER A 7 21.84 -1.29 1.52
C SER A 7 21.81 -0.80 0.07
N ALA A 8 20.72 -0.94 -0.69
CA ALA A 8 20.60 -0.22 -1.96
C ALA A 8 20.11 1.19 -1.63
N GLY A 9 20.89 2.24 -1.95
CA GLY A 9 20.46 3.64 -1.78
C GLY A 9 19.23 3.96 -2.63
N GLY A 10 18.45 4.98 -2.25
CA GLY A 10 17.26 5.45 -3.00
C GLY A 10 15.95 5.29 -2.24
N ARG A 11 14.88 5.94 -2.71
CA ARG A 11 13.55 5.87 -2.08
C ARG A 11 12.87 4.52 -2.37
N VAL A 12 11.88 4.16 -1.56
CA VAL A 12 10.98 3.03 -1.81
C VAL A 12 9.66 3.58 -2.30
N ALA A 13 9.12 3.04 -3.39
CA ALA A 13 7.76 3.34 -3.83
C ALA A 13 6.82 2.18 -3.53
N ALA A 14 5.54 2.47 -3.41
CA ALA A 14 4.50 1.47 -3.21
C ALA A 14 3.33 1.64 -4.18
N LEU A 15 2.81 0.53 -4.68
CA LEU A 15 1.64 0.43 -5.55
C LEU A 15 0.54 -0.37 -4.87
N ASP A 16 -0.60 0.28 -4.62
CA ASP A 16 -1.84 -0.38 -4.23
C ASP A 16 -2.74 -0.51 -5.46
N VAL A 17 -2.73 -1.70 -6.06
CA VAL A 17 -3.33 -1.96 -7.38
C VAL A 17 -4.79 -2.37 -7.24
N GLY A 18 -5.70 -1.44 -7.52
CA GLY A 18 -7.14 -1.70 -7.64
C GLY A 18 -7.61 -2.01 -9.07
N ASP A 19 -8.93 -2.19 -9.21
CA ASP A 19 -9.58 -2.54 -10.49
C ASP A 19 -9.64 -1.41 -11.53
N VAL A 20 -9.41 -0.16 -11.13
CA VAL A 20 -9.45 0.99 -12.05
C VAL A 20 -8.28 1.91 -11.76
N TRP A 21 -8.01 2.11 -10.48
CA TRP A 21 -7.03 3.06 -10.00
C TRP A 21 -5.96 2.35 -9.18
N THR A 22 -4.74 2.83 -9.30
CA THR A 22 -3.58 2.41 -8.52
C THR A 22 -3.16 3.56 -7.63
N GLY A 23 -3.19 3.35 -6.31
CA GLY A 23 -2.61 4.28 -5.36
C GLY A 23 -1.09 4.20 -5.40
N VAL A 24 -0.42 5.34 -5.37
CA VAL A 24 1.04 5.43 -5.43
C VAL A 24 1.54 6.19 -4.21
N ALA A 25 2.55 5.64 -3.54
CA ALA A 25 3.22 6.26 -2.41
C ALA A 25 4.74 6.15 -2.54
N VAL A 26 5.46 7.04 -1.86
CA VAL A 26 6.93 7.03 -1.81
C VAL A 26 7.42 7.27 -0.40
N SER A 27 8.57 6.69 -0.06
CA SER A 27 9.27 6.96 1.19
C SER A 27 10.06 8.26 1.10
N ASP A 28 10.45 8.80 2.24
CA ASP A 28 11.57 9.73 2.32
C ASP A 28 12.92 9.00 2.06
N GLU A 29 14.01 9.77 1.95
CA GLU A 29 15.35 9.24 1.66
C GLU A 29 15.88 8.34 2.78
N THR A 30 15.45 8.58 4.03
CA THR A 30 15.84 7.74 5.18
C THR A 30 15.04 6.44 5.24
N ARG A 31 14.02 6.27 4.37
CA ARG A 31 13.09 5.13 4.36
C ARG A 31 12.39 4.93 5.72
N THR A 32 12.00 6.03 6.36
CA THR A 32 11.34 6.03 7.68
C THR A 32 9.86 6.39 7.56
N LEU A 33 9.53 7.30 6.65
CA LEU A 33 8.18 7.85 6.49
C LEU A 33 7.69 7.63 5.07
N ALA A 34 6.47 7.11 4.94
CA ALA A 34 5.75 7.03 3.68
C ALA A 34 4.81 8.22 3.49
N ARG A 35 4.68 8.69 2.25
CA ARG A 35 3.66 9.68 1.85
C ARG A 35 2.93 9.25 0.58
N PRO A 36 1.64 9.57 0.45
CA PRO A 36 0.94 9.41 -0.82
C PRO A 36 1.51 10.37 -1.87
N VAL A 37 1.52 9.94 -3.13
CA VAL A 37 1.94 10.74 -4.28
C VAL A 37 0.75 11.02 -5.18
N SER A 38 0.14 9.96 -5.69
CA SER A 38 -0.88 10.06 -6.73
C SER A 38 -1.81 8.85 -6.72
N VAL A 39 -2.92 8.99 -7.45
CA VAL A 39 -3.82 7.89 -7.77
C VAL A 39 -3.95 7.89 -9.29
N VAL A 40 -3.47 6.83 -9.94
CA VAL A 40 -3.34 6.79 -11.41
C VAL A 40 -4.13 5.65 -12.02
N GLY A 41 -4.65 5.85 -13.23
CA GLY A 41 -5.27 4.79 -14.01
C GLY A 41 -4.23 3.77 -14.46
N SER A 42 -4.65 2.51 -14.65
CA SER A 42 -3.73 1.42 -15.03
C SER A 42 -2.98 1.65 -16.35
N GLU A 43 -3.53 2.48 -17.24
CA GLU A 43 -2.91 2.90 -18.49
C GLU A 43 -1.75 3.88 -18.30
N ARG A 44 -1.77 4.71 -17.24
CA ARG A 44 -0.75 5.71 -16.93
C ARG A 44 0.29 5.26 -15.91
N LEU A 45 0.07 4.10 -15.28
CA LEU A 45 0.91 3.61 -14.19
C LEU A 45 2.40 3.51 -14.55
N LEU A 46 2.74 3.02 -15.75
CA LEU A 46 4.14 2.88 -16.16
C LEU A 46 4.83 4.22 -16.39
N GLU A 47 4.11 5.22 -16.91
CA GLU A 47 4.61 6.59 -17.12
C GLU A 47 4.85 7.31 -15.77
N GLU A 48 3.92 7.13 -14.83
CA GLU A 48 4.08 7.63 -13.47
C GLU A 48 5.28 6.99 -12.77
N LEU A 49 5.44 5.66 -12.90
CA LEU A 49 6.56 4.95 -12.30
C LEU A 49 7.90 5.36 -12.91
N GLU A 50 7.95 5.58 -14.23
CA GLU A 50 9.15 6.10 -14.90
C GLU A 50 9.55 7.47 -14.36
N SER A 51 8.56 8.35 -14.15
CA SER A 51 8.79 9.67 -13.55
C SER A 51 9.30 9.55 -12.11
N LEU A 52 8.72 8.67 -11.29
CA LEU A 52 9.18 8.43 -9.92
C LEU A 52 10.59 7.84 -9.84
N VAL A 53 10.91 6.86 -10.68
CA VAL A 53 12.26 6.27 -10.73
C VAL A 53 13.29 7.34 -11.08
N ARG A 54 12.99 8.21 -12.06
CA ARG A 54 13.89 9.27 -12.51
C ARG A 54 13.99 10.44 -11.53
N GLU A 55 12.89 10.92 -10.99
CA GLU A 55 12.82 12.18 -10.23
C GLU A 55 13.04 11.96 -8.73
N GLU A 56 12.49 10.88 -8.18
CA GLU A 56 12.55 10.58 -6.75
C GLU A 56 13.67 9.57 -6.42
N GLY A 57 14.34 9.01 -7.43
CA GLY A 57 15.41 8.02 -7.24
C GLY A 57 14.90 6.76 -6.55
N VAL A 58 13.74 6.26 -6.99
CA VAL A 58 13.14 5.03 -6.48
C VAL A 58 14.02 3.85 -6.87
N ALA A 59 14.45 3.08 -5.87
CA ALA A 59 15.30 1.90 -6.04
C ALA A 59 14.59 0.58 -5.71
N LEU A 60 13.43 0.66 -5.06
CA LEU A 60 12.64 -0.49 -4.65
C LEU A 60 11.15 -0.19 -4.82
N LEU A 61 10.43 -1.13 -5.39
CA LEU A 61 8.98 -1.09 -5.54
C LEU A 61 8.31 -2.14 -4.66
N VAL A 62 7.32 -1.72 -3.87
CA VAL A 62 6.47 -2.60 -3.07
C VAL A 62 5.09 -2.66 -3.71
N VAL A 63 4.61 -3.84 -4.06
CA VAL A 63 3.32 -4.02 -4.73
C VAL A 63 2.39 -4.83 -3.85
N GLY A 64 1.24 -4.24 -3.50
CA GLY A 64 0.20 -4.92 -2.74
C GLY A 64 -0.41 -6.07 -3.54
N VAL A 65 -0.56 -7.24 -2.90
CA VAL A 65 -1.20 -8.41 -3.50
C VAL A 65 -2.38 -8.89 -2.63
N PRO A 66 -3.56 -9.16 -3.23
CA PRO A 66 -4.72 -9.65 -2.48
C PRO A 66 -4.54 -11.08 -1.97
N LYS A 67 -5.17 -11.36 -0.83
CA LYS A 67 -4.91 -12.50 0.09
C LYS A 67 -5.13 -13.93 -0.43
N THR A 68 -6.01 -14.14 -1.42
CA THR A 68 -6.47 -15.49 -1.79
C THR A 68 -6.64 -15.63 -3.29
N LEU A 69 -5.85 -16.45 -3.98
CA LEU A 69 -5.96 -16.70 -5.43
C LEU A 69 -7.22 -17.47 -5.88
N SER A 70 -8.25 -17.59 -5.05
CA SER A 70 -9.40 -18.47 -5.30
C SER A 70 -10.62 -17.71 -5.84
N GLY A 71 -11.10 -18.09 -7.03
CA GLY A 71 -12.42 -17.76 -7.57
C GLY A 71 -12.57 -16.33 -8.10
N GLU A 72 -13.17 -15.43 -7.31
CA GLU A 72 -13.38 -14.02 -7.67
C GLU A 72 -12.08 -13.19 -7.65
N VAL A 73 -11.11 -13.59 -6.83
CA VAL A 73 -9.81 -12.93 -6.72
C VAL A 73 -8.89 -13.28 -7.91
N GLY A 74 -9.25 -14.26 -8.74
CA GLY A 74 -8.45 -14.62 -9.92
C GLY A 74 -8.26 -13.44 -10.87
N TYR A 75 -9.28 -12.60 -11.07
CA TYR A 75 -9.17 -11.43 -11.95
C TYR A 75 -8.25 -10.35 -11.39
N GLN A 76 -8.45 -9.97 -10.12
CA GLN A 76 -7.60 -8.97 -9.46
C GLN A 76 -6.16 -9.46 -9.33
N ALA A 77 -5.95 -10.71 -8.91
CA ALA A 77 -4.62 -11.29 -8.83
C ALA A 77 -3.95 -11.39 -10.20
N ARG A 78 -4.69 -11.78 -11.24
CA ARG A 78 -4.16 -11.79 -12.61
C ARG A 78 -3.73 -10.40 -13.04
N ARG A 79 -4.54 -9.38 -12.75
CA ARG A 79 -4.22 -7.99 -13.06
C ARG A 79 -2.98 -7.49 -12.32
N VAL A 80 -2.82 -7.85 -11.05
CA VAL A 80 -1.59 -7.53 -10.29
C VAL A 80 -0.39 -8.23 -10.91
N LEU A 81 -0.50 -9.51 -11.27
CA LEU A 81 0.57 -10.27 -11.93
C LEU A 81 0.92 -9.71 -13.32
N ASP A 82 -0.07 -9.35 -14.13
CA ASP A 82 0.14 -8.74 -15.45
C ASP A 82 0.78 -7.35 -15.32
N THR A 83 0.37 -6.58 -14.30
CA THR A 83 1.01 -5.29 -13.97
C THR A 83 2.46 -5.48 -13.55
N LEU A 84 2.74 -6.46 -12.67
CA LEU A 84 4.10 -6.80 -12.24
C LEU A 84 4.98 -7.19 -13.43
N ALA A 85 4.50 -8.06 -14.33
CA ALA A 85 5.27 -8.48 -15.50
C ALA A 85 5.63 -7.28 -16.40
N ARG A 86 4.69 -6.35 -16.62
CA ARG A 86 4.93 -5.12 -17.39
C ARG A 86 5.95 -4.20 -16.71
N ILE A 87 5.93 -4.13 -15.38
CA ILE A 87 6.89 -3.35 -14.59
C ILE A 87 8.29 -3.97 -14.68
N GLU A 88 8.40 -5.29 -14.46
CA GLU A 88 9.67 -6.03 -14.54
C GLU A 88 10.28 -5.93 -15.95
N GLU A 89 9.48 -5.98 -17.01
CA GLU A 89 9.93 -5.78 -18.39
C GLU A 89 10.42 -4.34 -18.64
N ARG A 90 9.69 -3.33 -18.15
CA ARG A 90 10.03 -1.91 -18.36
C ARG A 90 11.22 -1.45 -17.50
N PHE A 91 11.38 -2.03 -16.31
CA PHE A 91 12.36 -1.63 -15.31
C PHE A 91 13.15 -2.84 -14.78
N PRO A 92 13.98 -3.49 -15.61
CA PRO A 92 14.67 -4.74 -15.25
C PRO A 92 15.71 -4.59 -14.13
N GLN A 93 16.07 -3.35 -13.76
CA GLN A 93 17.00 -3.04 -12.67
C GLN A 93 16.30 -2.58 -11.39
N LEU A 94 14.97 -2.42 -11.42
CA LEU A 94 14.20 -2.00 -10.25
C LEU A 94 13.84 -3.24 -9.43
N ASP A 95 14.25 -3.26 -8.16
CA ASP A 95 13.85 -4.35 -7.25
C ASP A 95 12.35 -4.27 -6.99
N VAL A 96 11.66 -5.42 -7.08
CA VAL A 96 10.21 -5.50 -6.84
C VAL A 96 9.91 -6.50 -5.73
N VAL A 97 9.12 -6.06 -4.76
CA VAL A 97 8.67 -6.85 -3.61
C VAL A 97 7.15 -6.91 -3.60
N ARG A 98 6.62 -8.12 -3.40
CA ARG A 98 5.18 -8.34 -3.23
C ARG A 98 4.85 -8.28 -1.74
N TRP A 99 3.86 -7.47 -1.36
CA TRP A 99 3.44 -7.30 0.03
C TRP A 99 2.00 -7.79 0.21
N ASP A 100 1.82 -8.78 1.07
CA ASP A 100 0.50 -9.35 1.38
C ASP A 100 -0.18 -8.49 2.46
N GLU A 101 -1.40 -8.03 2.18
CA GLU A 101 -2.23 -7.13 3.00
C GLU A 101 -2.58 -7.67 4.42
N ARG A 102 -2.13 -8.87 4.81
CA ARG A 102 -2.52 -9.54 6.08
C ARG A 102 -2.26 -8.74 7.35
N PHE A 103 -1.39 -7.73 7.33
CA PHE A 103 -0.98 -7.03 8.53
C PHE A 103 -1.99 -5.97 9.01
N THR A 104 -2.96 -5.57 8.17
CA THR A 104 -4.01 -4.61 8.57
C THR A 104 -5.06 -5.17 9.56
N THR A 105 -5.04 -6.47 9.90
CA THR A 105 -5.96 -7.03 10.92
C THR A 105 -5.30 -7.27 12.29
N ARG A 106 -3.97 -7.11 12.44
CA ARG A 106 -3.28 -7.35 13.74
C ARG A 106 -2.91 -6.09 14.53
N LEU A 107 -3.05 -4.90 13.95
CA LEU A 107 -2.77 -3.62 14.63
C LEU A 107 -4.01 -2.88 15.16
N ALA A 108 -5.23 -3.41 14.95
CA ALA A 108 -6.47 -2.82 15.50
C ALA A 108 -6.92 -3.42 16.86
N ALA A 109 -6.10 -4.25 17.49
CA ALA A 109 -6.38 -4.83 18.81
C ALA A 109 -5.14 -4.75 19.72
N GLY A 110 -4.86 -3.57 20.29
CA GLY A 110 -3.82 -3.48 21.32
C GLY A 110 -3.27 -2.10 21.63
N SER A 111 -4.08 -1.20 22.19
CA SER A 111 -3.66 -0.09 23.07
C SER A 111 -4.94 0.50 23.72
N GLY A 112 -5.26 0.29 25.01
CA GLY A 112 -4.57 -0.44 26.07
C GLY A 112 -5.50 -0.71 27.27
N PRO A 113 -5.05 -1.44 28.30
CA PRO A 113 -5.79 -1.62 29.54
C PRO A 113 -5.44 -0.49 30.52
N GLY A 114 -6.39 0.37 30.85
CA GLY A 114 -6.21 1.34 31.95
C GLY A 114 -6.98 2.64 31.79
N GLY A 115 -8.24 2.66 32.23
CA GLY A 115 -9.06 3.87 32.31
C GLY A 115 -10.46 3.55 32.82
N SER A 116 -10.59 3.44 34.14
CA SER A 116 -11.82 3.10 34.85
C SER A 116 -12.89 4.21 34.78
N SER A 117 -14.14 3.78 34.57
CA SER A 117 -15.39 4.30 35.14
C SER A 117 -15.83 5.76 34.87
N GLY A 118 -16.90 5.88 34.08
CA GLY A 118 -17.78 7.06 34.04
C GLY A 118 -19.15 6.73 33.44
N LYS A 119 -20.10 6.28 34.27
CA LYS A 119 -21.53 6.17 33.93
C LYS A 119 -22.12 7.53 33.51
N ARG A 120 -23.15 7.48 32.64
CA ARG A 120 -24.19 8.50 32.26
C ARG A 120 -23.99 9.01 30.82
N GLY A 121 -24.98 9.07 29.95
CA GLY A 121 -26.41 8.76 30.00
C GLY A 121 -26.99 9.08 28.61
N ARG A 122 -28.18 8.54 28.31
CA ARG A 122 -28.98 8.87 27.12
C ARG A 122 -28.97 10.38 26.84
N ARG A 123 -28.63 10.79 25.61
CA ARG A 123 -29.28 11.95 24.95
C ARG A 123 -29.21 11.85 23.44
N ARG A 124 -30.42 11.77 22.90
CA ARG A 124 -30.88 11.87 21.53
C ARG A 124 -30.52 13.27 21.01
N GLY A 125 -29.80 13.33 19.89
CA GLY A 125 -29.52 14.55 19.13
C GLY A 125 -29.69 14.25 17.64
N LYS A 126 -30.90 14.48 17.13
CA LYS A 126 -31.14 14.71 15.71
C LYS A 126 -30.58 16.09 15.32
N ASN A 127 -30.35 16.25 14.03
CA ASN A 127 -29.92 17.44 13.26
C ASN A 127 -28.45 17.30 12.85
N GLY A 128 -28.07 17.19 11.58
CA GLY A 128 -28.78 17.34 10.32
C GLY A 128 -27.72 17.64 9.24
N GLY A 129 -27.86 17.08 8.04
CA GLY A 129 -27.07 17.50 6.89
C GLY A 129 -26.55 16.39 5.98
N THR A 130 -27.29 16.18 4.89
CA THR A 130 -26.82 15.77 3.55
C THR A 130 -26.17 14.40 3.40
N GLY A 131 -26.88 13.51 2.70
CA GLY A 131 -26.36 12.23 2.27
C GLY A 131 -25.20 12.33 1.28
N ALA A 132 -24.50 11.22 1.14
CA ALA A 132 -23.73 10.90 -0.05
C ALA A 132 -23.48 9.39 -0.08
N GLY A 133 -24.30 8.66 -0.83
CA GLY A 133 -23.82 7.41 -1.41
C GLY A 133 -22.66 7.74 -2.34
N VAL A 134 -21.53 7.05 -2.22
CA VAL A 134 -20.52 6.92 -3.28
C VAL A 134 -19.77 5.60 -3.08
N ARG A 135 -20.18 4.55 -3.80
CA ARG A 135 -19.18 3.60 -4.35
C ARG A 135 -18.32 4.45 -5.28
N GLY A 136 -17.02 4.58 -5.03
CA GLY A 136 -16.11 5.30 -5.95
C GLY A 136 -15.30 6.47 -5.39
N ARG A 137 -14.95 6.49 -4.09
CA ARG A 137 -13.77 7.26 -3.64
C ARG A 137 -12.60 6.30 -3.50
N VAL A 138 -11.61 6.42 -4.39
CA VAL A 138 -10.33 5.73 -4.22
C VAL A 138 -9.65 6.33 -2.99
N ASP A 139 -9.30 5.49 -2.02
CA ASP A 139 -8.59 5.95 -0.83
C ASP A 139 -7.12 6.23 -1.23
N HIS A 140 -6.77 7.51 -1.32
CA HIS A 140 -5.41 7.96 -1.67
C HIS A 140 -4.37 7.61 -0.59
N LEU A 141 -4.80 7.19 0.61
CA LEU A 141 -3.90 6.87 1.73
C LEU A 141 -3.51 5.39 1.81
N ALA A 142 -4.18 4.50 1.07
CA ALA A 142 -3.98 3.06 1.18
C ALA A 142 -2.54 2.65 0.85
N ALA A 143 -2.00 3.09 -0.29
CA ALA A 143 -0.61 2.85 -0.68
C ALA A 143 0.41 3.37 0.35
N ALA A 144 0.16 4.53 0.95
CA ALA A 144 1.06 5.12 1.94
C ALA A 144 1.06 4.32 3.25
N ARG A 145 -0.11 3.84 3.70
CA ARG A 145 -0.21 2.97 4.88
C ARG A 145 0.48 1.64 4.66
N MET A 146 0.28 1.04 3.49
CA MET A 146 0.95 -0.20 3.10
C MET A 146 2.47 -0.02 3.09
N LEU A 147 2.96 1.07 2.52
CA LEU A 147 4.39 1.36 2.50
C LEU A 147 4.95 1.59 3.90
N GLN A 148 4.24 2.34 4.75
CA GLN A 148 4.65 2.57 6.13
C GLN A 148 4.83 1.24 6.89
N GLU A 149 3.86 0.34 6.74
CA GLU A 149 3.90 -1.00 7.34
C GLU A 149 5.08 -1.83 6.83
N TYR A 150 5.37 -1.79 5.52
CA TYR A 150 6.54 -2.43 4.94
C TYR A 150 7.84 -1.90 5.54
N LEU A 151 7.99 -0.58 5.65
CA LEU A 151 9.19 0.06 6.21
C LEU A 151 9.39 -0.31 7.69
N GLU A 152 8.31 -0.32 8.47
CA GLU A 152 8.31 -0.69 9.89
C GLU A 152 8.60 -2.18 10.13
N SER A 153 8.18 -3.06 9.22
CA SER A 153 8.53 -4.50 9.25
C SER A 153 10.03 -4.76 9.06
N GLY A 154 10.77 -3.72 8.67
CA GLY A 154 12.20 -3.77 8.44
C GLY A 154 12.60 -4.37 7.10
N GLY A 155 11.68 -4.41 6.14
CA GLY A 155 11.90 -4.93 4.79
C GLY A 155 12.17 -6.43 4.75
N THR A 156 11.64 -7.19 5.71
CA THR A 156 11.84 -8.64 5.77
C THR A 156 10.85 -9.33 4.84
N ILE A 157 11.35 -9.87 3.73
CA ILE A 157 10.58 -10.70 2.79
C ILE A 157 10.58 -12.13 3.34
N GLU A 158 9.40 -12.74 3.52
CA GLU A 158 9.30 -14.20 3.46
C GLU A 158 9.41 -14.59 1.98
N THR A 159 10.58 -15.03 1.55
CA THR A 159 10.73 -15.65 0.23
C THR A 159 9.90 -16.93 0.25
N LEU A 160 8.71 -16.91 -0.36
CA LEU A 160 7.98 -18.13 -0.68
C LEU A 160 8.83 -18.91 -1.69
N GLN A 161 9.34 -20.07 -1.24
CA GLN A 161 9.92 -21.11 -2.10
C GLN A 161 8.83 -21.85 -2.86
#